data_AF-A0A0L7RF19-F1
#
_entry.id   AF-A0A0L7RF19-F1
#
_cell.length_a   1.000
_cell.length_b   1.000
_cell.length_c   1.000
_cell.angle_alpha   90.00
_cell.angle_beta   90.00
_cell.angle_gamma   90.00
#
_symmetry.space_group_name_H-M   'P 1'
#
loop_
_entity.id
_entity.type
_entity.pdbx_description
1 polymer ?
#
loop_
_entity_poly.entity_id
_entity_poly.type
_entity_poly.pdbx_seq_one_letter_code
_entity_poly.pdbx_strand_id
1 'polypeptide(L)'
;MGNMSINLVVIILVFCIINLSYAQDTDLGVIVFANVLYRHGDRTPTRFYANDPYDNENLWPVPYGQLTNNLYNKTLPKWTKSVFPEKLKPIAAKSFTINAHNKILQRLKSGSLLGEMIDHMEKKSKNALMPNRKIWMYSAHDDTLANMLMTLNVFEPHCPPYIAVILIELRVNLKNQYFVTVSYKNTSDEPQLLTLPGCIALCPLNQFITLTKDVIPVNWEKECAVDWEQFGYNMNTTAVIAILTSSILMLVLLVLSIIGFIYWHYKREHNQYYLRLTTDPI
;
A
#
# COMPACT_ATOMS: atom_id res chain seq x y z
N MET A 1 54.79 47.50 8.13
CA MET A 1 53.80 46.53 8.66
C MET A 1 52.32 46.86 8.33
N GLY A 2 52.00 47.86 7.47
CA GLY A 2 50.60 48.25 7.19
C GLY A 2 49.92 47.65 5.95
N ASN A 3 50.66 47.13 4.96
CA ASN A 3 50.06 46.70 3.68
C ASN A 3 49.44 45.29 3.68
N MET A 4 49.85 44.42 4.61
CA MET A 4 49.36 43.03 4.63
C MET A 4 47.92 42.94 5.14
N SER A 5 47.50 43.86 6.01
CA SER A 5 46.15 43.90 6.57
C SER A 5 45.12 44.43 5.58
N ILE A 6 45.50 45.36 4.70
CA ILE A 6 44.59 45.95 3.70
C ILE A 6 44.25 44.90 2.63
N ASN A 7 45.24 44.17 2.12
CA ASN A 7 45.02 43.11 1.14
C ASN A 7 44.12 41.99 1.67
N LEU A 8 44.26 41.62 2.95
CA LEU A 8 43.41 40.61 3.57
C LEU A 8 41.95 41.07 3.69
N VAL A 9 41.72 42.34 4.06
CA VAL A 9 40.37 42.92 4.13
C VAL A 9 39.73 43.01 2.74
N VAL A 10 40.49 43.39 1.71
CA VAL A 10 40.01 43.43 0.32
C VAL A 10 39.64 42.03 -0.16
N ILE A 11 40.46 41.01 0.13
CA ILE A 11 40.16 39.62 -0.23
C ILE A 11 38.88 39.15 0.47
N ILE A 12 38.71 39.43 1.77
CA ILE A 12 37.50 39.06 2.52
C ILE A 12 36.27 39.77 1.95
N LEU A 13 36.37 41.06 1.62
CA LEU A 13 35.27 41.82 1.03
C LEU A 13 34.90 41.30 -0.36
N VAL A 14 35.88 40.99 -1.21
CA VAL A 14 35.64 40.37 -2.52
C VAL A 14 35.00 38.99 -2.35
N PHE A 15 35.49 38.17 -1.42
CA PHE A 15 34.90 36.87 -1.11
C PHE A 15 33.46 37.02 -0.59
N CYS A 16 33.20 37.98 0.29
CA CYS A 16 31.85 38.28 0.79
C CYS A 16 30.93 38.77 -0.33
N ILE A 17 31.40 39.63 -1.24
CA ILE A 17 30.61 40.12 -2.38
C ILE A 17 30.31 38.98 -3.36
N ILE A 18 31.28 38.11 -3.64
CA ILE A 18 31.07 36.92 -4.48
C ILE A 18 30.07 35.96 -3.82
N ASN A 19 30.15 35.75 -2.51
CA ASN A 19 29.19 34.92 -1.78
C ASN A 19 27.79 35.57 -1.67
N LEU A 20 27.70 36.89 -1.52
CA LEU A 20 26.42 37.62 -1.52
C LEU A 20 25.77 37.62 -2.91
N SER A 21 26.56 37.69 -3.98
CA SER A 21 26.04 37.60 -5.35
C SER A 21 25.67 36.17 -5.76
N TYR A 22 26.15 35.16 -5.02
CA TYR A 22 25.69 33.77 -5.10
C TYR A 22 24.51 33.42 -4.19
N ALA A 23 24.09 34.35 -3.31
CA ALA A 23 22.83 34.23 -2.58
C ALA A 23 21.68 34.47 -3.56
N GLN A 24 21.41 33.47 -4.39
CA GLN A 24 20.24 33.44 -5.25
C GLN A 24 19.03 33.35 -4.32
N ASP A 25 18.34 34.47 -4.12
CA ASP A 25 16.99 34.48 -3.55
C ASP A 25 16.17 33.52 -4.41
N THR A 26 15.90 32.33 -3.87
CA THR A 26 15.18 31.30 -4.61
C THR A 26 13.75 31.77 -4.73
N ASP A 27 13.43 32.42 -5.86
CA ASP A 27 12.06 32.73 -6.24
C ASP A 27 11.31 31.40 -6.36
N LEU A 28 10.66 31.03 -5.27
CA LEU A 28 9.80 29.87 -5.15
C LEU A 28 8.57 29.97 -6.05
N GLY A 29 8.35 31.11 -6.71
CA GLY A 29 7.20 31.43 -7.52
C GLY A 29 5.88 31.43 -6.75
N VAL A 30 4.79 31.56 -7.49
CA VAL A 30 3.43 31.59 -6.93
C VAL A 30 2.78 30.21 -7.09
N ILE A 31 2.16 29.72 -6.02
CA ILE A 31 1.36 28.50 -6.05
C ILE A 31 0.08 28.77 -6.84
N VAL A 32 -0.13 28.03 -7.92
CA VAL A 32 -1.33 28.13 -8.76
C VAL A 32 -2.29 26.97 -8.52
N PHE A 33 -1.80 25.86 -7.98
CA PHE A 33 -2.58 24.67 -7.65
C PHE A 33 -1.87 23.77 -6.62
N ALA A 34 -2.62 23.09 -5.77
CA ALA A 34 -2.06 22.17 -4.77
C ALA A 34 -2.88 20.89 -4.62
N ASN A 35 -2.17 19.75 -4.56
CA ASN A 35 -2.68 18.50 -4.03
C ASN A 35 -2.19 18.35 -2.59
N VAL A 36 -3.12 18.15 -1.65
CA VAL A 36 -2.84 18.00 -0.22
C VAL A 36 -3.25 16.59 0.19
N LEU A 37 -2.29 15.70 0.46
CA LEU A 37 -2.54 14.35 0.94
C LEU A 37 -2.17 14.27 2.42
N TYR A 38 -3.12 13.99 3.30
CA TYR A 38 -2.87 13.98 4.73
C TYR A 38 -3.40 12.74 5.43
N ARG A 39 -2.67 12.28 6.44
CA ARG A 39 -3.14 11.25 7.35
C ARG A 39 -4.19 11.88 8.25
N HIS A 40 -5.35 11.24 8.37
CA HIS A 40 -6.35 11.69 9.33
C HIS A 40 -5.80 11.67 10.78
N GLY A 41 -6.43 12.42 11.69
CA GLY A 41 -6.06 12.42 13.12
C GLY A 41 -6.37 11.09 13.83
N ASP A 42 -6.02 11.01 15.11
CA ASP A 42 -6.31 9.88 16.01
C ASP A 42 -7.82 9.50 15.93
N ARG A 43 -8.18 8.20 15.87
CA ARG A 43 -9.60 7.76 15.86
C ARG A 43 -10.04 6.88 17.04
N THR A 44 -10.93 7.46 17.85
CA THR A 44 -12.20 6.91 18.35
C THR A 44 -13.12 8.13 18.58
N PRO A 45 -14.46 8.05 18.39
CA PRO A 45 -15.31 9.23 18.54
C PRO A 45 -15.11 9.85 19.93
N THR A 46 -14.89 11.16 20.02
CA THR A 46 -14.86 11.89 21.29
C THR A 46 -16.21 12.54 21.63
N ARG A 47 -17.10 12.62 20.64
CA ARG A 47 -18.46 13.14 20.74
C ARG A 47 -19.30 12.68 19.55
N PHE A 48 -20.60 12.53 19.76
CA PHE A 48 -21.58 12.22 18.73
C PHE A 48 -22.52 13.41 18.49
N TYR A 49 -23.32 13.36 17.43
CA TYR A 49 -24.35 14.38 17.17
C TYR A 49 -25.54 14.18 18.14
N ALA A 50 -26.34 15.22 18.36
CA ALA A 50 -27.31 15.31 19.46
C ALA A 50 -28.40 14.21 19.52
N ASN A 51 -28.52 13.36 18.50
CA ASN A 51 -29.51 12.27 18.42
C ASN A 51 -28.86 10.99 17.86
N ASP A 52 -27.59 10.75 18.12
CA ASP A 52 -26.94 9.52 17.68
C ASP A 52 -27.48 8.32 18.46
N PRO A 53 -28.15 7.33 17.82
CA PRO A 53 -28.65 6.16 18.52
C PRO A 53 -27.55 5.26 19.11
N TYR A 54 -26.27 5.57 18.86
CA TYR A 54 -25.09 4.88 19.38
C TYR A 54 -24.20 5.75 20.29
N ASP A 55 -24.77 6.80 20.91
CA ASP A 55 -24.10 7.75 21.82
C ASP A 55 -23.68 7.19 23.20
N ASN A 56 -23.79 5.88 23.39
CA ASN A 56 -23.44 5.19 24.62
C ASN A 56 -22.11 4.42 24.48
N GLU A 57 -21.13 4.77 25.31
CA GLU A 57 -19.76 4.23 25.25
C GLU A 57 -19.72 2.71 25.48
N ASN A 58 -20.68 2.20 26.25
CA ASN A 58 -20.81 0.78 26.55
C ASN A 58 -21.26 -0.07 25.36
N LEU A 59 -21.80 0.56 24.30
CA LEU A 59 -22.10 -0.12 23.05
C LEU A 59 -20.85 -0.45 22.24
N TRP A 60 -19.70 0.16 22.59
CA TRP A 60 -18.46 0.03 21.85
C TRP A 60 -17.45 -0.86 22.59
N PRO A 61 -16.67 -1.68 21.88
CA PRO A 61 -15.66 -2.56 22.49
C PRO A 61 -14.43 -1.82 23.04
N VAL A 62 -14.32 -0.51 22.78
CA VAL A 62 -13.22 0.38 23.20
C VAL A 62 -13.79 1.74 23.63
N PRO A 63 -13.31 2.34 24.74
CA PRO A 63 -13.65 3.69 25.15
C PRO A 63 -13.52 4.76 24.05
N TYR A 64 -14.29 5.82 24.21
CA TYR A 64 -14.19 7.05 23.41
C TYR A 64 -12.77 7.62 23.43
N GLY A 65 -12.36 8.19 22.29
CA GLY A 65 -11.00 8.64 22.04
C GLY A 65 -9.83 7.64 22.26
N GLN A 66 -10.02 6.33 22.37
CA GLN A 66 -8.91 5.40 22.63
C GLN A 66 -7.98 5.15 21.42
N LEU A 67 -6.77 5.72 21.47
CA LEU A 67 -5.56 5.20 20.78
C LEU A 67 -4.42 4.95 21.78
N THR A 68 -3.29 4.43 21.31
CA THR A 68 -2.23 3.73 22.08
C THR A 68 -2.11 4.17 23.54
N ASN A 69 -2.19 3.20 24.47
CA ASN A 69 -2.19 3.40 25.92
C ASN A 69 -1.15 4.44 26.42
N ASN A 70 0.05 4.49 25.84
CA ASN A 70 1.07 5.47 26.23
C ASN A 70 0.74 6.93 25.90
N LEU A 71 0.08 7.22 24.77
CA LEU A 71 -0.31 8.60 24.41
C LEU A 71 -1.31 9.20 25.40
N TYR A 72 -2.07 8.35 26.08
CA TYR A 72 -3.07 8.72 27.09
C TYR A 72 -2.61 8.43 28.52
N ASN A 73 -1.29 8.35 28.75
CA ASN A 73 -0.68 8.08 30.07
C ASN A 73 -1.19 6.80 30.76
N LYS A 74 -1.70 5.82 30.02
CA LYS A 74 -2.11 4.53 30.56
C LYS A 74 -0.88 3.66 30.78
N THR A 75 -0.86 2.94 31.89
CA THR A 75 0.22 2.01 32.24
C THR A 75 0.22 0.80 31.31
N LEU A 76 1.30 0.59 30.57
CA LEU A 76 1.49 -0.64 29.79
C LEU A 76 1.80 -1.84 30.70
N PRO A 77 1.39 -3.06 30.32
CA PRO A 77 1.77 -4.28 31.04
C PRO A 77 3.29 -4.41 31.20
N LYS A 78 3.75 -4.92 32.35
CA LYS A 78 5.20 -5.00 32.69
C LYS A 78 6.04 -5.71 31.63
N TRP A 79 5.50 -6.73 30.97
CA TRP A 79 6.20 -7.50 29.92
C TRP A 79 6.61 -6.64 28.72
N THR A 80 5.89 -5.55 28.44
CA THR A 80 6.15 -4.69 27.27
C THR A 80 7.48 -3.96 27.36
N LYS A 81 8.01 -3.72 28.57
CA LYS A 81 9.28 -3.00 28.80
C LYS A 81 10.48 -3.64 28.09
N SER A 82 10.44 -4.95 27.83
CA SER A 82 11.54 -5.67 27.18
C SER A 82 11.58 -5.51 25.66
N VAL A 83 10.49 -4.99 25.05
CA VAL A 83 10.28 -4.94 23.59
C VAL A 83 9.80 -3.57 23.08
N PHE A 84 9.00 -2.84 23.86
CA PHE A 84 8.37 -1.59 23.46
C PHE A 84 9.02 -0.38 24.18
N PRO A 85 9.21 0.76 23.52
CA PRO A 85 9.00 0.99 22.08
C PRO A 85 10.21 0.59 21.23
N GLU A 86 11.42 0.60 21.81
CA GLU A 86 12.68 0.65 21.05
C GLU A 86 12.89 -0.53 20.09
N LYS A 87 12.60 -1.78 20.49
CA LYS A 87 12.83 -2.94 19.61
C LYS A 87 11.76 -3.08 18.52
N LEU A 88 10.53 -2.65 18.80
CA LEU A 88 9.42 -2.73 17.85
C LEU A 88 9.40 -1.56 16.86
N LYS A 89 9.88 -0.38 17.25
CA LYS A 89 9.88 0.83 16.43
C LYS A 89 10.51 0.64 15.04
N PRO A 90 11.74 0.09 14.88
CA PRO A 90 12.32 -0.10 13.54
C PRO A 90 11.57 -1.14 12.71
N ILE A 91 11.01 -2.18 13.35
CA ILE A 91 10.22 -3.22 12.66
C ILE A 91 8.91 -2.60 12.13
N ALA A 92 8.25 -1.78 12.95
CA ALA A 92 7.05 -1.05 12.55
C ALA A 92 7.33 -0.03 11.43
N ALA A 93 8.44 0.71 11.52
CA ALA A 93 8.86 1.61 10.43
C ALA A 93 9.14 0.84 9.12
N LYS A 94 9.75 -0.34 9.22
CA LYS A 94 10.04 -1.19 8.06
C LYS A 94 8.79 -1.82 7.46
N SER A 95 7.77 -2.15 8.25
CA SER A 95 6.54 -2.76 7.72
C SER A 95 5.81 -1.86 6.72
N PHE A 96 5.89 -0.54 6.88
CA PHE A 96 5.36 0.43 5.91
C PHE A 96 6.00 0.30 4.52
N THR A 97 7.20 -0.27 4.40
CA THR A 97 7.86 -0.44 3.10
C THR A 97 7.27 -1.57 2.25
N ILE A 98 6.53 -2.50 2.85
CA ILE A 98 6.10 -3.74 2.20
C ILE A 98 5.13 -3.45 1.05
N ASN A 99 4.21 -2.52 1.25
CA ASN A 99 3.09 -2.30 0.32
C ASN A 99 3.50 -1.64 -1.00
N ALA A 100 4.60 -0.89 -1.05
CA ALA A 100 5.09 -0.20 -2.24
C ALA A 100 6.61 -0.35 -2.41
N HIS A 101 7.14 -1.52 -2.05
CA HIS A 101 8.57 -1.80 -2.04
C HIS A 101 9.25 -1.71 -3.42
N ASN A 102 8.55 -2.12 -4.47
CA ASN A 102 9.08 -2.18 -5.83
C ASN A 102 8.16 -1.45 -6.82
N LYS A 103 8.65 -1.23 -8.05
CA LYS A 103 7.92 -0.49 -9.08
C LYS A 103 6.53 -1.07 -9.38
N ILE A 104 6.38 -2.40 -9.43
CA ILE A 104 5.09 -3.03 -9.67
C ILE A 104 4.10 -2.63 -8.57
N LEU A 105 4.48 -2.80 -7.31
CA LEU A 105 3.65 -2.42 -6.18
C LEU A 105 3.38 -0.90 -6.14
N GLN A 106 4.37 -0.07 -6.43
CA GLN A 106 4.19 1.39 -6.51
C GLN A 106 3.14 1.78 -7.57
N ARG A 107 3.18 1.14 -8.75
CA ARG A 107 2.18 1.33 -9.82
C ARG A 107 0.77 0.94 -9.37
N LEU A 108 0.65 -0.20 -8.70
CA LEU A 108 -0.65 -0.76 -8.28
C LEU A 108 -1.21 -0.14 -6.98
N LYS A 109 -0.37 0.52 -6.18
CA LYS A 109 -0.76 1.26 -4.96
C LYS A 109 -0.99 2.74 -5.25
N SER A 110 -0.04 3.60 -4.90
CA SER A 110 -0.19 5.06 -4.99
C SER A 110 0.03 5.61 -6.41
N GLY A 111 0.49 4.80 -7.36
CA GLY A 111 0.74 5.19 -8.74
C GLY A 111 -0.48 5.80 -9.44
N SER A 112 -1.66 5.22 -9.22
CA SER A 112 -2.92 5.74 -9.80
C SER A 112 -3.30 7.11 -9.23
N LEU A 113 -3.19 7.27 -7.90
CA LEU A 113 -3.46 8.55 -7.25
C LEU A 113 -2.45 9.62 -7.68
N LEU A 114 -1.17 9.27 -7.78
CA LEU A 114 -0.15 10.18 -8.30
C LEU A 114 -0.43 10.56 -9.76
N GLY A 115 -0.87 9.60 -10.58
CA GLY A 115 -1.30 9.85 -11.96
C GLY A 115 -2.43 10.87 -12.05
N GLU A 116 -3.47 10.74 -11.22
CA GLU A 116 -4.58 11.72 -11.13
C GLU A 116 -4.07 13.10 -10.70
N MET A 117 -3.24 13.16 -9.66
CA MET A 117 -2.64 14.42 -9.17
C MET A 117 -1.83 15.13 -10.26
N ILE A 118 -1.09 14.38 -11.07
CA ILE A 118 -0.31 14.90 -12.20
C ILE A 118 -1.21 15.38 -13.33
N ASP A 119 -2.23 14.59 -13.70
CA ASP A 119 -3.21 14.98 -14.71
C ASP A 119 -3.89 16.31 -14.33
N HIS A 120 -4.25 16.49 -13.05
CA HIS A 120 -4.76 17.77 -12.56
C HIS A 120 -3.78 18.92 -12.75
N MET A 121 -2.50 18.72 -12.41
CA MET A 121 -1.47 19.75 -12.59
C MET A 121 -1.22 20.07 -14.07
N GLU A 122 -1.22 19.06 -14.94
CA GLU A 122 -1.04 19.24 -16.37
C GLU A 122 -2.23 19.95 -17.02
N LYS A 123 -3.47 19.57 -16.66
CA LYS A 123 -4.67 20.29 -17.08
C LYS A 123 -4.67 21.71 -16.55
N LYS A 124 -4.22 21.93 -15.32
CA LYS A 124 -4.11 23.28 -14.73
C LYS A 124 -3.15 24.16 -15.51
N SER A 125 -1.96 23.67 -15.84
CA SER A 125 -0.94 24.44 -16.57
C SER A 125 -1.38 24.84 -17.99
N LYS A 126 -2.29 24.05 -18.58
CA LYS A 126 -2.90 24.29 -19.89
C LYS A 126 -4.24 25.04 -19.83
N ASN A 127 -4.67 25.51 -18.66
CA ASN A 127 -6.00 26.12 -18.45
C ASN A 127 -7.18 25.23 -18.87
N ALA A 128 -7.03 23.91 -18.79
CA ALA A 128 -8.02 22.91 -19.18
C ALA A 128 -8.69 22.20 -17.98
N LEU A 129 -8.29 22.51 -16.73
CA LEU A 129 -8.83 21.88 -15.54
C LEU A 129 -10.27 22.36 -15.26
N MET A 130 -11.22 21.42 -15.22
CA MET A 130 -12.66 21.71 -15.03
C MET A 130 -13.25 20.89 -13.87
N PRO A 131 -13.92 21.53 -12.88
CA PRO A 131 -13.90 22.97 -12.63
C PRO A 131 -12.48 23.46 -12.31
N ASN A 132 -12.21 24.76 -12.49
CA ASN A 132 -10.89 25.36 -12.28
C ASN A 132 -10.52 25.44 -10.78
N ARG A 133 -10.31 24.28 -10.15
CA ARG A 133 -9.96 24.14 -8.74
C ARG A 133 -8.55 24.67 -8.50
N LYS A 134 -8.33 25.20 -7.30
CA LYS A 134 -7.01 25.59 -6.81
C LYS A 134 -6.41 24.55 -5.88
N ILE A 135 -7.25 23.74 -5.22
CA ILE A 135 -6.81 22.80 -4.20
C ILE A 135 -7.63 21.51 -4.32
N TRP A 136 -6.96 20.37 -4.18
CA TRP A 136 -7.55 19.08 -3.86
C TRP A 136 -7.01 18.58 -2.53
N MET A 137 -7.89 18.10 -1.65
CA MET A 137 -7.53 17.59 -0.34
C MET A 137 -7.96 16.14 -0.22
N TYR A 138 -7.01 15.26 0.10
CA TYR A 138 -7.17 13.82 0.21
C TYR A 138 -6.92 13.43 1.67
N SER A 139 -7.99 13.12 2.40
CA SER A 139 -7.92 12.55 3.75
C SER A 139 -7.68 11.05 3.64
N ALA A 140 -6.57 10.57 4.19
CA ALA A 140 -6.13 9.19 4.03
C ALA A 140 -5.50 8.61 5.31
N HIS A 141 -4.71 7.55 5.16
CA HIS A 141 -4.05 6.82 6.23
C HIS A 141 -2.51 6.96 6.15
N ASP A 142 -1.82 6.53 7.20
CA ASP A 142 -0.35 6.47 7.25
C ASP A 142 0.22 5.62 6.11
N ASP A 143 -0.36 4.47 5.82
CA ASP A 143 0.03 3.63 4.68
C ASP A 143 -0.06 4.38 3.35
N THR A 144 -1.07 5.23 3.17
CA THR A 144 -1.23 6.01 1.93
C THR A 144 -0.09 7.02 1.76
N LEU A 145 0.31 7.68 2.86
CA LEU A 145 1.43 8.62 2.85
C LEU A 145 2.76 7.91 2.59
N ALA A 146 3.01 6.80 3.29
CA ALA A 146 4.22 6.00 3.09
C ALA A 146 4.32 5.49 1.65
N ASN A 147 3.23 4.95 1.10
CA ASN A 147 3.16 4.49 -0.29
C ASN A 147 3.38 5.64 -1.27
N MET A 148 2.79 6.82 -1.04
CA MET A 148 3.01 7.99 -1.89
C MET A 148 4.47 8.45 -1.88
N LEU A 149 5.10 8.58 -0.70
CA LEU A 149 6.51 8.96 -0.58
C LEU A 149 7.44 7.92 -1.22
N MET A 150 7.11 6.63 -1.13
CA MET A 150 7.86 5.56 -1.81
C MET A 150 7.71 5.63 -3.33
N THR A 151 6.49 5.86 -3.82
CA THR A 151 6.22 6.06 -5.25
C THR A 151 6.96 7.30 -5.80
N LEU A 152 7.12 8.34 -4.98
CA LEU A 152 7.95 9.53 -5.29
C LEU A 152 9.46 9.32 -5.04
N ASN A 153 9.86 8.15 -4.55
CA ASN A 153 11.24 7.77 -4.22
C ASN A 153 11.95 8.71 -3.22
N VAL A 154 11.20 9.17 -2.22
CA VAL A 154 11.68 10.09 -1.15
C VAL A 154 11.28 9.61 0.25
N PHE A 155 10.86 8.35 0.40
CA PHE A 155 10.47 7.78 1.69
C PHE A 155 11.67 7.23 2.46
N GLU A 156 11.93 7.83 3.62
CA GLU A 156 12.76 7.23 4.65
C GLU A 156 11.88 6.36 5.58
N PRO A 157 12.26 5.13 5.95
CA PRO A 157 11.43 4.27 6.79
C PRO A 157 11.06 4.90 8.15
N HIS A 158 9.78 5.24 8.31
CA HIS A 158 9.19 5.70 9.55
C HIS A 158 7.69 5.39 9.55
N CYS A 159 7.04 5.54 10.72
CA CYS A 159 5.57 5.54 10.79
C CYS A 159 5.08 6.99 10.60
N PRO A 160 4.35 7.33 9.52
CA PRO A 160 3.84 8.68 9.32
C PRO A 160 2.97 9.13 10.52
N PRO A 161 3.29 10.25 11.19
CA PRO A 161 2.57 10.68 12.39
C PRO A 161 1.16 11.20 12.06
N TYR A 162 0.32 11.38 13.09
CA TYR A 162 -1.03 11.89 12.88
C TYR A 162 -1.01 13.29 12.27
N ILE A 163 -1.94 13.54 11.35
CA ILE A 163 -2.03 14.83 10.64
C ILE A 163 -0.75 15.12 9.85
N ALA A 164 0.09 14.11 9.57
CA ALA A 164 1.18 14.28 8.62
C ALA A 164 0.59 14.64 7.25
N VAL A 165 1.29 15.51 6.51
CA VAL A 165 0.81 16.06 5.24
C VAL A 165 1.91 15.99 4.19
N ILE A 166 1.56 15.50 3.01
CA ILE A 166 2.34 15.64 1.78
C ILE A 166 1.67 16.74 0.95
N LEU A 167 2.43 17.78 0.63
CA LEU A 167 2.02 18.89 -0.21
C LEU A 167 2.70 18.73 -1.57
N ILE A 168 1.93 18.54 -2.63
CA ILE A 168 2.43 18.52 -4.02
C ILE A 168 1.83 19.73 -4.72
N GLU A 169 2.65 20.74 -4.93
CA GLU A 169 2.21 22.06 -5.38
C GLU A 169 2.73 22.37 -6.77
N LEU A 170 1.84 22.81 -7.65
CA LEU A 170 2.18 23.39 -8.93
C LEU A 170 2.38 24.90 -8.75
N ARG A 171 3.55 25.37 -9.15
CA ARG A 171 3.99 26.76 -9.01
C ARG A 171 4.40 27.33 -10.37
N VAL A 172 4.35 28.65 -10.46
CA VAL A 172 4.76 29.40 -11.65
C VAL A 172 5.72 30.52 -11.27
N ASN A 173 6.80 30.69 -12.02
CA ASN A 173 7.74 31.79 -11.83
C ASN A 173 7.34 33.01 -12.69
N LEU A 174 8.09 34.10 -12.54
CA LEU A 174 7.91 35.33 -13.34
C LEU A 174 8.09 35.12 -14.85
N LYS A 175 8.72 34.02 -15.28
CA LYS A 175 8.91 33.63 -16.70
C LYS A 175 7.78 32.74 -17.22
N ASN A 176 6.71 32.56 -16.45
CA ASN A 176 5.58 31.69 -16.77
C ASN A 176 5.96 30.21 -16.97
N GLN A 177 7.00 29.76 -16.27
CA GLN A 177 7.46 28.37 -16.29
C GLN A 177 6.88 27.63 -15.09
N TYR A 178 6.32 26.44 -15.35
CA TYR A 178 5.69 25.61 -14.33
C TYR A 178 6.68 24.63 -13.70
N PHE A 179 6.62 24.52 -12.39
CA PHE A 179 7.40 23.56 -11.60
C PHE A 179 6.59 23.04 -10.43
N VAL A 180 7.01 21.88 -9.93
CA VAL A 180 6.37 21.13 -8.87
C VAL A 180 7.30 21.14 -7.65
N THR A 181 6.74 21.47 -6.50
CA THR A 181 7.42 21.31 -5.21
C THR A 181 6.69 20.26 -4.40
N VAL A 182 7.44 19.35 -3.78
CA VAL A 182 6.91 18.33 -2.87
C VAL A 182 7.42 18.64 -1.48
N SER A 183 6.52 18.84 -0.51
CA SER A 183 6.89 19.07 0.89
C SER A 183 6.23 18.06 1.80
N TYR A 184 6.90 17.69 2.89
CA TYR A 184 6.39 16.76 3.89
C TYR A 184 6.41 17.39 5.28
N LYS A 185 5.22 17.54 5.87
CA LYS A 185 5.04 18.02 7.25
C LYS A 185 4.72 16.83 8.13
N ASN A 186 5.68 16.42 8.95
CA ASN A 186 5.53 15.32 9.90
C ASN A 186 5.85 15.74 11.35
N THR A 187 6.17 17.00 11.58
CA THR A 187 6.30 17.60 12.92
C THR A 187 5.43 18.86 13.01
N SER A 188 5.46 19.52 14.17
CA SER A 188 4.83 20.82 14.34
C SER A 188 5.55 21.93 13.56
N ASP A 189 6.82 21.73 13.20
CA ASP A 189 7.65 22.68 12.46
C ASP A 189 7.20 22.85 11.00
N GLU A 190 7.78 23.79 10.28
CA GLU A 190 7.48 24.03 8.86
C GLU A 190 7.67 22.78 7.99
N PRO A 191 6.87 22.59 6.92
CA PRO A 191 7.01 21.45 6.01
C PRO A 191 8.43 21.37 5.42
N GLN A 192 9.01 20.18 5.45
CA GLN A 192 10.30 19.94 4.82
C GLN A 192 10.13 19.84 3.30
N LEU A 193 10.85 20.68 2.55
CA LEU A 193 10.92 20.58 1.09
C LEU A 193 11.73 19.35 0.68
N LEU A 194 11.12 18.48 -0.11
CA LEU A 194 11.71 17.23 -0.61
C LEU A 194 12.22 17.42 -2.04
N THR A 195 13.30 16.70 -2.37
CA THR A 195 13.87 16.67 -3.73
C THR A 195 13.74 15.27 -4.30
N LEU A 196 13.03 15.14 -5.41
CA LEU A 196 12.96 13.87 -6.13
C LEU A 196 14.34 13.53 -6.73
N PRO A 197 14.79 12.28 -6.65
CA PRO A 197 16.02 11.84 -7.31
C PRO A 197 15.97 12.13 -8.82
N GLY A 198 17.02 12.78 -9.34
CA GLY A 198 17.08 13.20 -10.74
C GLY A 198 16.36 14.52 -11.05
N CYS A 199 15.93 15.27 -10.03
CA CYS A 199 15.42 16.64 -10.15
C CYS A 199 16.05 17.59 -9.13
N ILE A 200 15.68 18.87 -9.21
CA ILE A 200 15.91 19.86 -8.14
C ILE A 200 14.62 20.05 -7.34
N ALA A 201 14.70 20.71 -6.18
CA ALA A 201 13.54 20.94 -5.32
C ALA A 201 12.37 21.68 -6.04
N LEU A 202 12.70 22.58 -6.97
CA LEU A 202 11.78 23.24 -7.89
C LEU A 202 11.70 22.45 -9.21
N CYS A 203 11.09 21.27 -9.17
CA CYS A 203 11.18 20.32 -10.27
C CYS A 203 10.33 20.76 -11.47
N PRO A 204 10.89 21.03 -12.67
CA PRO A 204 10.09 21.40 -13.84
C PRO A 204 8.95 20.41 -14.09
N LEU A 205 7.74 20.89 -14.41
CA LEU A 205 6.54 20.03 -14.51
C LEU A 205 6.74 18.86 -15.49
N ASN A 206 7.36 19.12 -16.65
CA ASN A 206 7.66 18.09 -17.64
C ASN A 206 8.67 17.04 -17.13
N GLN A 207 9.67 17.46 -16.36
CA GLN A 207 10.65 16.57 -15.74
C GLN A 207 10.02 15.74 -14.63
N PHE A 208 9.15 16.34 -13.80
CA PHE A 208 8.36 15.62 -12.80
C PHE A 208 7.54 14.49 -13.45
N ILE A 209 6.77 14.81 -14.50
CA ILE A 209 6.00 13.83 -15.28
C ILE A 209 6.89 12.71 -15.82
N THR A 210 8.08 13.06 -16.34
CA THR A 210 9.02 12.10 -16.92
C THR A 210 9.57 11.15 -15.85
N LEU A 211 9.96 11.68 -14.70
CA LEU A 211 10.53 10.90 -13.59
C LEU A 211 9.51 9.95 -12.96
N THR A 212 8.23 10.34 -12.92
CA THR A 212 7.17 9.52 -12.34
C THR A 212 6.49 8.59 -13.34
N LYS A 213 6.84 8.66 -14.63
CA LYS A 213 6.16 7.90 -15.71
C LYS A 213 6.14 6.39 -15.44
N ASP A 214 7.25 5.84 -14.96
CA ASP A 214 7.42 4.41 -14.70
C ASP A 214 6.54 3.89 -13.56
N VAL A 215 6.05 4.76 -12.69
CA VAL A 215 5.22 4.39 -11.53
C VAL A 215 3.75 4.71 -11.72
N ILE A 216 3.35 5.22 -12.90
CA ILE A 216 1.95 5.53 -13.21
C ILE A 216 1.37 4.40 -14.10
N PRO A 217 0.29 3.73 -13.66
CA PRO A 217 -0.36 2.70 -14.45
C PRO A 217 -0.99 3.28 -15.72
N VAL A 218 -0.89 2.55 -16.83
CA VAL A 218 -1.55 2.92 -18.10
C VAL A 218 -2.98 2.40 -18.11
N ASN A 219 -3.17 1.17 -17.64
CA ASN A 219 -4.48 0.56 -17.47
C ASN A 219 -4.42 -0.27 -16.19
N TRP A 220 -4.95 0.28 -15.10
CA TRP A 220 -4.89 -0.34 -13.79
C TRP A 220 -5.48 -1.74 -13.85
N GLU A 221 -6.71 -1.86 -14.38
CA GLU A 221 -7.53 -3.06 -14.40
C GLU A 221 -6.78 -4.22 -15.07
N LYS A 222 -6.13 -3.93 -16.19
CA LYS A 222 -5.29 -4.91 -16.89
C LYS A 222 -4.01 -5.24 -16.14
N GLU A 223 -3.33 -4.24 -15.54
CA GLU A 223 -2.07 -4.44 -14.81
C GLU A 223 -2.25 -5.27 -13.53
N CYS A 224 -3.47 -5.33 -12.98
CA CYS A 224 -3.81 -6.17 -11.84
C CYS A 224 -4.60 -7.42 -12.16
N ALA A 225 -4.96 -7.62 -13.42
CA ALA A 225 -5.56 -8.88 -13.83
C ALA A 225 -4.57 -10.00 -13.54
N VAL A 226 -4.96 -10.90 -12.62
CA VAL A 226 -4.26 -12.16 -12.42
C VAL A 226 -4.81 -13.12 -13.46
N ASP A 227 -3.94 -13.61 -14.34
CA ASP A 227 -4.34 -14.63 -15.30
C ASP A 227 -4.49 -15.97 -14.57
N TRP A 228 -5.71 -16.23 -14.10
CA TRP A 228 -6.04 -17.47 -13.38
C TRP A 228 -5.87 -18.71 -14.27
N GLU A 229 -5.87 -18.57 -15.61
CA GLU A 229 -5.58 -19.68 -16.52
C GLU A 229 -4.14 -20.18 -16.37
N GLN A 230 -3.21 -19.31 -15.96
CA GLN A 230 -1.82 -19.67 -15.71
C GLN A 230 -1.61 -20.42 -14.38
N PHE A 231 -2.54 -20.27 -13.43
CA PHE A 231 -2.56 -20.99 -12.14
C PHE A 231 -3.54 -22.16 -12.12
N GLY A 232 -4.36 -22.34 -13.15
CA GLY A 232 -5.11 -23.56 -13.39
C GLY A 232 -4.10 -24.70 -13.50
N TYR A 233 -4.10 -25.60 -12.52
CA TYR A 233 -3.34 -26.84 -12.63
C TYR A 233 -3.64 -27.46 -14.00
N ASN A 234 -2.61 -27.83 -14.76
CA ASN A 234 -2.72 -28.73 -15.91
C ASN A 234 -3.16 -30.12 -15.41
N MET A 235 -4.32 -30.21 -14.80
CA MET A 235 -4.95 -31.48 -14.47
C MET A 235 -5.25 -32.12 -15.82
N ASN A 236 -4.53 -33.18 -16.15
CA ASN A 236 -4.84 -33.94 -17.35
C ASN A 236 -6.23 -34.55 -17.14
N THR A 237 -7.25 -33.88 -17.68
CA THR A 237 -8.66 -34.24 -17.52
C THR A 237 -8.90 -35.70 -17.92
N THR A 238 -8.16 -36.19 -18.92
CA THR A 238 -8.23 -37.60 -19.33
C THR A 238 -7.68 -38.55 -18.27
N ALA A 239 -6.59 -38.18 -17.57
CA ALA A 239 -6.04 -38.98 -16.48
C ALA A 239 -6.98 -39.02 -15.27
N VAL A 240 -7.60 -37.89 -14.91
CA VAL A 240 -8.57 -37.82 -13.81
C VAL A 240 -9.80 -38.68 -14.11
N ILE A 241 -10.35 -38.58 -15.31
CA ILE A 241 -11.48 -39.41 -15.75
C ILE A 241 -11.10 -40.90 -15.75
N ALA A 242 -9.90 -41.25 -16.22
CA ALA A 242 -9.43 -42.64 -16.24
C ALA A 242 -9.30 -43.23 -14.83
N ILE A 243 -8.77 -42.47 -13.86
CA ILE A 243 -8.65 -42.91 -12.47
C ILE A 243 -10.03 -43.11 -11.84
N LEU A 244 -10.95 -42.17 -12.03
CA LEU A 244 -12.31 -42.26 -11.47
C LEU A 244 -13.10 -43.44 -12.06
N THR A 245 -13.06 -43.60 -13.38
CA THR A 245 -13.76 -44.71 -14.07
C THR A 245 -13.16 -46.07 -13.70
N SER A 246 -11.84 -46.19 -13.61
CA SER A 246 -11.17 -47.41 -13.16
C SER A 246 -11.53 -47.77 -11.70
N SER A 247 -11.56 -46.77 -10.82
CA SER A 247 -11.91 -46.96 -9.40
C SER A 247 -13.35 -47.44 -9.23
N ILE A 248 -14.29 -46.85 -9.98
CA ILE A 248 -15.71 -47.26 -9.97
C ILE A 248 -15.84 -48.68 -10.52
N LEU A 249 -15.16 -49.01 -11.61
CA LEU A 249 -15.21 -50.35 -12.20
C LEU A 249 -14.69 -51.41 -11.22
N MET A 250 -13.57 -51.13 -10.54
CA MET A 250 -13.02 -52.02 -9.52
C MET A 250 -13.99 -52.25 -8.35
N LEU A 251 -14.68 -51.19 -7.91
CA LEU A 251 -15.69 -51.31 -6.85
C LEU A 251 -16.87 -52.18 -7.29
N VAL A 252 -17.36 -52.00 -8.51
CA VAL A 252 -18.46 -52.80 -9.07
C VAL A 252 -18.05 -54.28 -9.18
N LEU A 253 -16.85 -54.56 -9.69
CA LEU A 253 -16.33 -55.93 -9.78
C LEU A 253 -16.17 -56.59 -8.41
N LEU A 254 -15.70 -55.84 -7.40
CA LEU A 254 -15.60 -56.33 -6.03
C LEU A 254 -16.99 -56.71 -5.48
N VAL A 255 -17.99 -55.83 -5.65
CA VAL A 255 -19.36 -56.10 -5.19
C VAL A 255 -19.94 -57.33 -5.90
N LEU A 256 -19.76 -57.46 -7.21
CA LEU A 256 -20.21 -58.63 -7.97
C LEU A 256 -19.52 -59.91 -7.51
N SER A 257 -18.22 -59.86 -7.20
CA SER A 257 -17.49 -61.02 -6.67
C SER A 257 -18.00 -61.45 -5.29
N ILE A 258 -18.35 -60.49 -4.42
CA ILE A 258 -18.94 -60.76 -3.10
C ILE A 258 -20.33 -61.39 -3.26
N ILE A 259 -21.19 -60.82 -4.13
CA ILE A 259 -22.51 -61.39 -4.43
C ILE A 259 -22.37 -62.80 -5.00
N GLY A 260 -21.44 -63.00 -5.93
CA GLY A 260 -21.15 -64.31 -6.53
C GLY A 260 -20.68 -65.32 -5.49
N PHE A 261 -19.82 -64.91 -4.56
CA PHE A 261 -19.35 -65.75 -3.46
C PHE A 261 -20.49 -66.13 -2.50
N ILE A 262 -21.33 -65.16 -2.11
CA ILE A 262 -22.52 -65.40 -1.27
C ILE A 262 -23.47 -66.39 -1.97
N TYR A 263 -23.76 -66.17 -3.26
CA TYR A 263 -24.62 -67.06 -4.04
C TYR A 263 -24.03 -68.47 -4.19
N TRP A 264 -22.73 -68.58 -4.46
CA TRP A 264 -22.04 -69.85 -4.53
C TRP A 264 -22.08 -70.61 -3.20
N HIS A 265 -21.83 -69.91 -2.09
CA HIS A 265 -21.92 -70.47 -0.74
C HIS A 265 -23.34 -70.96 -0.43
N TYR A 266 -24.35 -70.12 -0.68
CA TYR A 266 -25.76 -70.46 -0.52
C TYR A 266 -26.15 -71.71 -1.32
N LYS A 267 -25.76 -71.78 -2.60
CA LYS A 267 -26.04 -72.94 -3.46
C LYS A 267 -25.31 -74.20 -3.00
N ARG A 268 -24.06 -74.08 -2.54
CA ARG A 268 -23.27 -75.21 -2.03
C ARG A 268 -23.91 -75.80 -0.78
N GLU A 269 -24.33 -74.98 0.18
CA GLU A 269 -25.04 -75.46 1.37
C GLU A 269 -26.39 -76.08 1.02
N HIS A 270 -27.20 -75.43 0.17
CA HIS A 270 -28.47 -76.01 -0.27
C HIS A 270 -28.30 -77.38 -0.97
N ASN A 271 -27.29 -77.54 -1.84
CA ASN A 271 -27.02 -78.82 -2.50
C ASN A 271 -26.62 -79.94 -1.51
N GLN A 272 -26.05 -79.62 -0.33
CA GLN A 272 -25.75 -80.64 0.67
C GLN A 272 -26.99 -81.17 1.40
N TYR A 273 -28.07 -80.39 1.51
CA TYR A 273 -29.33 -80.84 2.11
C TYR A 273 -30.19 -81.72 1.18
N TYR A 274 -29.94 -81.71 -0.14
CA TYR A 274 -30.68 -82.53 -1.12
C TYR A 274 -30.00 -83.87 -1.48
N LEU A 275 -28.89 -84.25 -0.84
CA LEU A 275 -28.39 -85.62 -0.92
C LEU A 275 -29.30 -86.55 -0.08
N ARG A 276 -30.28 -87.08 -0.80
CA ARG A 276 -31.42 -87.93 -0.45
C ARG A 276 -31.07 -89.12 0.48
N LEU A 277 -31.85 -89.29 1.55
CA LEU A 277 -32.05 -90.57 2.25
C LEU A 277 -32.45 -91.64 1.22
N THR A 278 -31.66 -92.70 1.08
CA THR A 278 -32.05 -93.92 0.38
C THR A 278 -33.05 -94.68 1.25
N THR A 279 -34.30 -94.76 0.79
CA THR A 279 -35.32 -95.64 1.36
C THR A 279 -35.14 -97.04 0.78
N ASP A 280 -34.24 -97.84 1.36
CA ASP A 280 -34.23 -99.28 1.11
C ASP A 280 -35.22 -99.95 2.09
N PRO A 281 -36.11 -100.83 1.61
CA PRO A 281 -37.09 -101.50 2.47
C PRO A 281 -36.44 -102.63 3.28
N ILE A 282 -36.89 -102.80 4.53
CA ILE A 282 -36.61 -103.96 5.39
C ILE A 282 -37.46 -105.15 4.93
#